data_AF-A0A2H5X956-F1
#
_entry.id   AF-A0A2H5X956-F1
#
_cell.length_a   1.000
_cell.length_b   1.000
_cell.length_c   1.000
_cell.angle_alpha   90.00
_cell.angle_beta   90.00
_cell.angle_gamma   90.00
#
_symmetry.space_group_name_H-M   'P 1'
#
loop_
_entity.id
_entity.type
_entity.pdbx_description
1 polymer ?
#
loop_
_entity_poly.entity_id
_entity_poly.type
_entity_poly.pdbx_seq_one_letter_code
_entity_poly.pdbx_strand_id
1 'polypeptide(L)' 'MRPPPDRAAEFAERYGQRAEAVGAATHPHHIGVSRGEMKIAILHAREIRRRWTILDAASLVGVSPDRLDEVMQRCSWR' A
#
# COMPACT_ATOMS: atom_id res chain seq x y z
N MET A 1 -1.67 -11.56 -24.13
CA MET A 1 -1.75 -11.86 -22.68
C MET A 1 -2.57 -10.76 -22.03
N ARG A 2 -3.72 -11.07 -21.40
CA ARG A 2 -4.51 -10.04 -20.68
C ARG A 2 -3.70 -9.64 -19.44
N PRO A 3 -3.50 -8.34 -19.16
CA PRO A 3 -2.91 -7.96 -17.88
C PRO A 3 -3.77 -8.57 -16.76
N PRO A 4 -3.15 -9.13 -15.70
CA PRO A 4 -3.91 -9.64 -14.58
C PRO A 4 -4.80 -8.51 -14.01
N PRO A 5 -6.01 -8.84 -13.53
CA PRO A 5 -6.92 -7.85 -12.95
C PRO A 5 -6.21 -7.04 -11.88
N ASP A 6 -6.53 -5.74 -11.77
CA ASP A 6 -5.88 -4.84 -10.81
C ASP A 6 -6.38 -5.11 -9.39
N ARG A 7 -5.88 -6.21 -8.80
CA ARG A 7 -6.25 -6.67 -7.47
C ARG A 7 -6.06 -5.61 -6.38
N ALA A 8 -5.16 -4.65 -6.60
CA ALA A 8 -4.97 -3.54 -5.67
C ALA A 8 -6.17 -2.59 -5.67
N ALA A 9 -6.68 -2.23 -6.86
CA ALA A 9 -7.88 -1.43 -7.00
C ALA A 9 -9.13 -2.17 -6.47
N GLU A 10 -9.29 -3.46 -6.80
CA GLU A 10 -10.39 -4.28 -6.28
C GLU A 10 -10.37 -4.37 -4.75
N PHE A 11 -9.18 -4.51 -4.16
CA PHE A 11 -9.01 -4.51 -2.71
C PHE A 11 -9.37 -3.14 -2.12
N ALA A 12 -8.83 -2.06 -2.69
CA ALA A 12 -9.09 -0.70 -2.23
C ALA A 12 -10.58 -0.37 -2.28
N GLU A 13 -11.29 -0.75 -3.34
CA GLU A 13 -12.74 -0.59 -3.45
C GLU A 13 -13.48 -1.41 -2.40
N ARG A 14 -13.22 -2.72 -2.33
CA ARG A 14 -13.96 -3.65 -1.46
C ARG A 14 -13.79 -3.34 0.02
N TYR A 15 -12.57 -3.03 0.45
CA TYR A 15 -12.26 -2.80 1.87
C TYR A 15 -12.34 -1.32 2.23
N GLY A 16 -12.10 -0.41 1.28
CA GLY A 16 -12.28 1.03 1.46
C GLY A 16 -13.72 1.39 1.80
N GLN A 17 -14.69 0.89 1.04
CA GLN A 17 -16.12 1.13 1.33
C GLN A 17 -16.53 0.65 2.73
N ARG A 18 -15.98 -0.49 3.18
CA ARG A 18 -16.25 -1.04 4.51
C ARG A 18 -15.60 -0.21 5.62
N ALA A 19 -14.40 0.28 5.40
CA ALA A 19 -13.69 1.16 6.31
C ALA A 19 -14.41 2.52 6.42
N GLU A 20 -14.81 3.11 5.30
CA GLU A 20 -15.59 4.35 5.25
C GLU A 20 -16.94 4.21 5.96
N ALA A 21 -17.64 3.09 5.78
CA ALA A 21 -18.91 2.82 6.46
C ALA A 21 -18.81 2.84 8.00
N VAL A 22 -17.62 2.63 8.56
CA VAL A 22 -17.37 2.72 10.02
C VAL A 22 -16.57 3.96 10.42
N GLY A 23 -16.38 4.91 9.49
CA GLY A 23 -15.62 6.14 9.72
C GLY A 23 -14.10 5.94 9.86
N ALA A 24 -13.57 4.81 9.40
CA ALA A 24 -12.13 4.55 9.44
C ALA A 24 -11.37 5.26 8.31
N ALA A 25 -10.13 5.65 8.60
CA ALA A 25 -9.27 6.30 7.63
C ALA A 25 -8.88 5.36 6.47
N THR A 26 -9.18 5.77 5.23
CA THR A 26 -8.78 5.07 3.99
C THR A 26 -7.61 5.71 3.24
N HIS A 27 -7.15 6.89 3.68
CA HIS A 27 -6.03 7.61 3.09
C HIS A 27 -5.09 8.14 4.19
N PRO A 28 -3.76 8.16 3.98
CA PRO A 28 -2.79 8.73 4.93
C PRO A 28 -3.12 10.14 5.46
N HIS A 29 -3.70 11.02 4.64
CA HIS A 29 -4.01 12.39 5.08
C HIS A 29 -5.10 12.44 6.16
N HIS A 30 -5.99 11.44 6.21
CA HIS A 30 -7.00 11.32 7.26
C HIS A 30 -6.38 11.12 8.66
N ILE A 31 -5.14 10.63 8.73
CA ILE A 31 -4.38 10.45 9.99
C ILE A 31 -3.22 11.44 10.12
N GLY A 32 -3.19 12.50 9.31
CA GLY A 32 -2.15 13.54 9.37
C GLY A 32 -0.78 13.11 8.82
N VAL A 33 -0.73 12.06 8.00
CA VAL A 33 0.52 11.54 7.41
C VAL A 33 0.56 11.87 5.92
N SER A 34 1.68 12.43 5.45
CA SER A 34 1.89 12.68 4.02
C SER A 34 2.13 11.38 3.25
N ARG A 35 1.93 11.43 1.94
CA ARG A 35 2.25 10.30 1.05
C ARG A 35 3.73 9.89 1.15
N GLY A 36 4.64 10.85 1.25
CA GLY A 36 6.08 10.59 1.38
C GLY A 36 6.42 9.85 2.67
N GLU A 37 5.88 10.31 3.80
CA GLU A 37 6.05 9.64 5.10
C GLU A 37 5.48 8.23 5.09
N MET A 38 4.30 8.03 4.49
CA MET A 38 3.70 6.70 4.35
C MET A 38 4.58 5.77 3.50
N LYS A 39 5.16 6.27 2.41
CA LYS A 39 6.08 5.50 1.56
C LYS A 39 7.30 5.04 2.36
N ILE A 40 7.93 5.96 3.10
CA ILE A 40 9.08 5.65 3.97
C ILE A 40 8.69 4.59 5.00
N ALA A 41 7.54 4.76 5.67
CA ALA A 41 7.04 3.79 6.65
C ALA A 41 6.86 2.39 6.05
N ILE A 42 6.31 2.27 4.83
CA ILE A 42 6.14 0.97 4.15
C ILE A 42 7.49 0.34 3.82
N LEU A 43 8.46 1.11 3.32
CA LEU A 43 9.80 0.62 2.99
C LEU A 43 10.52 0.06 4.22
N HIS A 44 10.34 0.69 5.38
CA HIS A 44 10.94 0.27 6.65
C HIS A 44 10.08 -0.72 7.46
N ALA A 45 8.84 -1.02 7.04
CA ALA A 45 7.94 -1.89 7.81
C ALA A 45 8.53 -3.29 8.07
N ARG A 46 9.38 -3.79 7.16
CA ARG A 46 10.08 -5.06 7.31
C ARG A 46 11.11 -5.09 8.45
N GLU A 47 11.58 -3.93 8.89
CA GLU A 47 12.60 -3.79 9.93
C GLU A 47 11.98 -3.79 11.35
N ILE A 48 10.67 -3.55 11.46
CA ILE A 48 9.96 -3.43 12.74
C ILE A 48 9.98 -4.76 13.52
N ARG A 49 9.82 -5.89 12.83
CA ARG A 49 9.83 -7.23 13.44
C ARG A 49 10.49 -8.25 12.53
N ARG A 50 11.18 -9.23 13.13
CA ARG A 50 11.73 -10.40 12.43
C ARG A 50 10.62 -11.37 12.00
N ARG A 51 9.87 -10.99 10.97
CA ARG A 51 8.83 -11.82 10.36
C ARG A 51 8.92 -11.68 8.85
N TRP A 52 8.93 -12.82 8.16
CA TRP A 52 8.88 -12.85 6.71
C TRP A 52 7.49 -12.45 6.19
N THR A 53 7.46 -11.54 5.23
CA THR A 53 6.26 -10.96 4.60
C THR A 53 6.48 -10.74 3.10
N ILE A 54 5.43 -10.28 2.41
CA ILE A 54 5.53 -9.92 0.98
C ILE A 54 6.52 -8.77 0.72
N LEU A 55 6.73 -7.88 1.71
CA LEU A 55 7.68 -6.77 1.59
C LEU A 55 9.13 -7.28 1.53
N ASP A 56 9.42 -8.40 2.20
CA ASP A 56 10.73 -9.03 2.13
C ASP A 56 11.03 -9.58 0.75
N ALA A 57 10.05 -10.28 0.17
CA ALA A 57 10.14 -10.78 -1.19
C ALA A 57 10.34 -9.60 -2.18
N ALA A 58 9.49 -8.57 -2.09
CA ALA A 58 9.57 -7.38 -2.96
C ALA A 58 10.93 -6.67 -2.88
N SER A 59 11.54 -6.63 -1.70
CA SER A 59 12.89 -6.08 -1.52
C SER A 59 13.97 -7.00 -2.10
N LEU A 60 13.90 -8.31 -1.87
CA LEU A 60 14.89 -9.25 -2.40
C LEU A 60 14.90 -9.34 -3.93
N VAL A 61 13.73 -9.23 -4.56
CA VAL A 61 13.62 -9.27 -6.02
C VAL A 61 13.84 -7.91 -6.69
N GLY A 62 14.16 -6.86 -5.92
CA GLY A 62 14.44 -5.51 -6.42
C GLY A 62 13.23 -4.78 -7.01
N VAL A 63 12.01 -5.15 -6.62
CA VAL A 63 10.76 -4.53 -7.10
C VAL A 63 10.43 -3.25 -6.32
N SER A 64 10.86 -3.18 -5.06
CA SER A 64 10.82 -1.98 -4.23
C SER A 64 12.13 -1.20 -4.40
N PRO A 65 12.14 0.14 -4.53
CA PRO A 65 11.05 1.10 -4.22
C PRO A 65 10.13 1.48 -5.38
N ASP A 66 10.48 1.18 -6.63
CA ASP A 66 9.85 1.79 -7.81
C ASP A 66 8.39 1.39 -8.01
N ARG A 67 8.03 0.13 -7.74
CA ARG A 67 6.62 -0.30 -7.82
C ARG A 67 5.75 0.18 -6.67
N LEU A 68 6.34 0.66 -5.58
CA LEU A 68 5.55 1.11 -4.43
C LEU A 68 4.73 2.35 -4.78
N ASP A 69 5.30 3.28 -5.54
CA ASP A 69 4.57 4.49 -5.97
C ASP A 69 3.34 4.16 -6.82
N GLU A 70 3.45 3.16 -7.68
CA GLU A 70 2.32 2.71 -8.50
C GLU A 70 1.24 2.04 -7.66
N VAL A 71 1.61 1.22 -6.67
CA VAL A 71 0.64 0.62 -5.74
C VAL A 71 -0.11 1.71 -4.98
N MET A 72 0.61 2.73 -4.49
CA MET A 72 -0.01 3.87 -3.81
C MET A 72 -0.96 4.65 -4.72
N GLN A 73 -0.59 4.85 -5.99
CA GLN A 73 -1.47 5.49 -6.98
C GLN A 73 -2.75 4.67 -7.24
N ARG A 74 -2.65 3.33 -7.34
CA ARG A 74 -3.81 2.45 -7.53
C ARG A 74 -4.74 2.44 -6.32
N CYS A 75 -4.21 2.64 -5.12
CA CYS A 75 -4.99 2.88 -3.90
C CYS A 75 -5.64 4.27 -3.87
N SER A 76 -5.55 5.06 -4.95
CA SER A 76 -6.07 6.43 -5.03
C SER A 76 -5.45 7.40 -4.02
N TRP A 77 -4.23 7.10 -3.53
CA TRP A 77 -3.46 8.02 -2.70
C TRP A 77 -2.69 8.98 -3.60
N ARG A 78 -3.37 10.06 -4.05
CA ARG A 78 -2.74 11.08 -4.90
C ARG A 78 -1.80 11.96 -4.11
#